data_AF-A0A3C0U175-F1
#
_entry.id   AF-A0A3C0U175-F1
#
_cell.length_a   1.000
_cell.length_b   1.000
_cell.length_c   1.000
_cell.angle_alpha   90.00
_cell.angle_beta   90.00
_cell.angle_gamma   90.00
#
_symmetry.space_group_name_H-M   'P 1'
#
loop_
_entity.id
_entity.type
_entity.pdbx_description
1 polymer ?
#
loop_
_entity_poly.entity_id
_entity_poly.type
_entity_poly.pdbx_seq_one_letter_code
_entity_poly.pdbx_strand_id
1 'polypeptide(L)'
;MKKNFLAAAAVFLAVSFPAHPQGTLSEYAFLHPSEYQQALDYSDEISTLLEKRRETLSEGEPDYDSDFVSAVVFPEMMRYSQFSDAIEAKIDQLLHSFSRQLNTCSIGPMQMKPVFAVETEKAIHADPELAERFSKIDFSGDDTTWNQRMERIKRLRSLDSQLDYLLAFIEICRKKWNLGGKPLEYQLLITATAYNWGTSRSIEELERLSRTPSFPKGSGSSKSHWAYASLATDFYRQKQMNSGVRAEDRIPVITKEMQK
;
A
#
# COMPACT_ATOMS: atom_id res chain seq x y z
N MET A 1 -44.93 -0.64 34.14
CA MET A 1 -43.61 -0.05 33.91
C MET A 1 -43.23 -0.26 32.44
N LYS A 2 -43.27 0.80 31.64
CA LYS A 2 -42.87 0.78 30.22
C LYS A 2 -41.34 0.86 30.14
N LYS A 3 -40.67 -0.13 29.56
CA LYS A 3 -39.25 -0.05 29.21
C LYS A 3 -39.13 0.46 27.78
N ASN A 4 -38.64 1.68 27.64
CA ASN A 4 -38.29 2.29 26.36
C ASN A 4 -37.03 1.59 25.82
N PHE A 5 -37.17 0.86 24.72
CA PHE A 5 -36.04 0.46 23.88
C PHE A 5 -35.77 1.62 22.92
N LEU A 6 -34.73 2.41 23.18
CA LEU A 6 -34.16 3.30 22.18
C LEU A 6 -33.34 2.44 21.21
N ALA A 7 -33.86 2.26 20.00
CA ALA A 7 -33.06 1.75 18.89
C ALA A 7 -32.04 2.83 18.49
N ALA A 8 -30.76 2.55 18.67
CA ALA A 8 -29.69 3.36 18.11
C ALA A 8 -29.65 3.12 16.59
N ALA A 9 -30.19 4.06 15.82
CA ALA A 9 -30.01 4.07 14.38
C ALA A 9 -28.56 4.49 14.06
N ALA A 10 -27.74 3.53 13.64
CA ALA A 10 -26.42 3.82 13.08
C ALA A 10 -26.63 4.54 11.73
N VAL A 11 -26.38 5.84 11.69
CA VAL A 11 -26.35 6.62 10.46
C VAL A 11 -25.07 6.25 9.73
N PHE A 12 -25.16 5.33 8.78
CA PHE A 12 -24.12 5.13 7.77
C PHE A 12 -24.19 6.28 6.78
N LEU A 13 -23.28 7.25 6.92
CA LEU A 13 -23.00 8.20 5.85
C LEU A 13 -22.39 7.41 4.68
N ALA A 14 -23.21 7.09 3.68
CA ALA A 14 -22.74 6.64 2.39
C ALA A 14 -21.97 7.79 1.74
N VAL A 15 -20.65 7.80 1.87
CA VAL A 15 -19.78 8.72 1.14
C VAL A 15 -19.83 8.32 -0.33
N SER A 16 -20.73 8.93 -1.09
CA SER A 16 -20.79 8.76 -2.54
C SER A 16 -19.64 9.54 -3.16
N PHE A 17 -18.61 8.84 -3.64
CA PHE A 17 -17.45 9.44 -4.27
C PHE A 17 -17.78 9.83 -5.73
N PRO A 18 -17.73 11.12 -6.12
CA PRO A 18 -17.90 11.49 -7.52
C PRO A 18 -16.75 10.93 -8.38
N ALA A 19 -17.12 10.26 -9.48
CA ALA A 19 -16.21 9.83 -10.53
C ALA A 19 -15.66 11.06 -11.28
N HIS A 20 -14.46 11.51 -10.91
CA HIS A 20 -13.65 12.36 -11.79
C HIS A 20 -13.06 11.49 -12.90
N PRO A 21 -12.90 12.01 -14.14
CA PRO A 21 -12.27 11.27 -15.23
C PRO A 21 -10.76 11.22 -14.97
N GLN A 22 -10.36 10.32 -14.09
CA GLN A 22 -8.99 9.89 -13.96
C GLN A 22 -8.79 8.70 -14.89
N GLY A 23 -7.57 8.54 -15.41
CA GLY A 23 -7.28 7.37 -16.22
C GLY A 23 -7.58 6.10 -15.43
N THR A 24 -7.97 5.04 -16.12
CA THR A 24 -8.31 3.75 -15.49
C THR A 24 -7.11 2.82 -15.47
N LEU A 25 -7.15 1.79 -14.62
CA LEU A 25 -6.14 0.73 -14.68
C LEU A 25 -6.12 0.03 -16.05
N SER A 26 -7.28 -0.19 -16.66
CA SER A 26 -7.38 -0.79 -18.00
C SER A 26 -6.74 0.08 -19.07
N GLU A 27 -6.90 1.40 -18.98
CA GLU A 27 -6.21 2.34 -19.87
C GLU A 27 -4.70 2.29 -19.66
N TYR A 28 -4.23 2.23 -18.40
CA TYR A 28 -2.81 2.06 -18.11
C TYR A 28 -2.27 0.75 -18.71
N ALA A 29 -2.94 -0.37 -18.47
CA ALA A 29 -2.55 -1.68 -19.00
C ALA A 29 -2.50 -1.70 -20.53
N PHE A 30 -3.41 -0.98 -21.20
CA PHE A 30 -3.38 -0.84 -22.66
C PHE A 30 -2.18 -0.02 -23.16
N LEU A 31 -1.83 1.06 -22.46
CA LEU A 31 -0.72 1.94 -22.83
C LEU A 31 0.66 1.37 -22.44
N HIS A 32 0.72 0.58 -21.38
CA HIS A 32 1.93 0.06 -20.73
C HIS A 32 1.81 -1.44 -20.41
N PRO A 33 1.59 -2.31 -21.42
CA PRO A 33 1.27 -3.71 -21.19
C PRO A 33 2.41 -4.51 -20.55
N SER A 34 3.67 -4.17 -20.85
CA SER A 34 4.84 -4.85 -20.28
C SER A 34 4.98 -4.55 -18.79
N GLU A 35 4.86 -3.28 -18.42
CA GLU A 35 4.91 -2.82 -17.04
C GLU A 35 3.76 -3.38 -16.21
N TYR A 36 2.56 -3.39 -16.79
CA TYR A 36 1.39 -3.98 -16.14
C TYR A 36 1.57 -5.49 -15.91
N GLN A 37 2.05 -6.24 -16.91
CA GLN A 37 2.29 -7.68 -16.75
C GLN A 37 3.34 -7.96 -15.68
N GLN A 38 4.45 -7.21 -15.66
CA GLN A 38 5.46 -7.38 -14.62
C GLN A 38 4.90 -7.10 -13.21
N ALA A 39 4.00 -6.10 -13.08
CA ALA A 39 3.34 -5.83 -11.80
C ALA A 39 2.42 -6.98 -11.36
N LEU A 40 1.79 -7.69 -12.31
CA LEU A 40 1.04 -8.92 -12.01
C LEU A 40 1.97 -10.02 -11.51
N ASP A 41 3.11 -10.24 -12.18
CA ASP A 41 4.08 -11.27 -11.77
C ASP A 41 4.56 -11.03 -10.32
N TYR A 42 4.88 -9.77 -9.95
CA TYR A 42 5.22 -9.45 -8.56
C TYR A 42 4.05 -9.63 -7.59
N SER A 43 2.81 -9.36 -8.01
CA SER A 43 1.63 -9.62 -7.17
C SER A 43 1.45 -11.12 -6.90
N ASP A 44 1.77 -11.97 -7.86
CA ASP A 44 1.72 -13.43 -7.68
C ASP A 44 2.87 -13.94 -6.80
N GLU A 45 4.06 -13.31 -6.88
CA GLU A 45 5.16 -13.55 -5.94
C GLU A 45 4.78 -13.17 -4.49
N ILE A 46 4.16 -12.00 -4.28
CA ILE A 46 3.64 -11.57 -2.97
C ILE A 46 2.63 -12.58 -2.43
N SER A 47 1.71 -13.04 -3.29
CA SER A 47 0.69 -14.02 -2.91
C SER A 47 1.33 -15.35 -2.49
N THR A 48 2.34 -15.81 -3.23
CA THR A 48 3.10 -17.03 -2.90
C THR A 48 3.85 -16.90 -1.57
N LEU A 49 4.47 -15.74 -1.31
CA LEU A 49 5.16 -15.48 -0.04
C LEU A 49 4.18 -15.45 1.15
N LEU A 50 3.01 -14.85 0.98
CA LEU A 50 1.97 -14.81 2.01
C LEU A 50 1.40 -16.21 2.29
N GLU A 51 1.15 -17.02 1.27
CA GLU A 51 0.69 -18.39 1.45
C GLU A 51 1.72 -19.23 2.23
N LYS A 52 3.00 -19.14 1.85
CA LYS A 52 4.07 -19.81 2.58
C LYS A 52 4.15 -19.37 4.04
N ARG A 53 3.89 -18.09 4.34
CA ARG A 53 3.86 -17.58 5.71
C ARG A 53 2.64 -18.11 6.47
N ARG A 54 1.49 -18.24 5.79
CA ARG A 54 0.25 -18.80 6.35
C ARG A 54 0.46 -20.18 6.96
N GLU A 55 1.25 -21.04 6.31
CA GLU A 55 1.60 -22.38 6.80
C GLU A 55 2.33 -22.36 8.16
N THR A 56 2.92 -21.23 8.53
CA THR A 56 3.70 -21.05 9.76
C THR A 56 3.09 -20.08 10.75
N LEU A 57 1.88 -19.57 10.49
CA LEU A 57 1.21 -18.62 11.37
C LEU A 57 0.90 -19.27 12.72
N SER A 58 1.21 -18.55 13.79
CA SER A 58 0.80 -18.93 15.14
C SER A 58 -0.67 -18.58 15.38
N GLU A 59 -1.31 -19.26 16.34
CA GLU A 59 -2.69 -18.97 16.71
C GLU A 59 -2.85 -17.49 17.11
N GLY A 60 -3.76 -16.78 16.45
CA GLY A 60 -4.01 -15.35 16.69
C GLY A 60 -3.20 -14.39 15.81
N GLU A 61 -2.29 -14.86 14.97
CA GLU A 61 -1.68 -14.00 13.96
C GLU A 61 -2.67 -13.68 12.82
N PRO A 62 -2.69 -12.42 12.34
CA PRO A 62 -3.60 -12.03 11.28
C PRO A 62 -3.22 -12.69 9.95
N ASP A 63 -4.20 -13.32 9.31
CA ASP A 63 -4.10 -13.71 7.91
C ASP A 63 -4.33 -12.47 7.03
N TYR A 64 -3.42 -12.22 6.10
CA TYR A 64 -3.48 -11.05 5.22
C TYR A 64 -4.02 -11.46 3.85
N ASP A 65 -5.04 -10.74 3.39
CA ASP A 65 -5.54 -10.82 2.02
C ASP A 65 -4.43 -10.38 1.04
N SER A 66 -3.92 -11.32 0.25
CA SER A 66 -2.83 -11.09 -0.70
C SER A 66 -3.19 -10.09 -1.80
N ASP A 67 -4.45 -10.03 -2.20
CA ASP A 67 -4.92 -9.06 -3.19
C ASP A 67 -4.91 -7.66 -2.58
N PHE A 68 -5.32 -7.53 -1.32
CA PHE A 68 -5.28 -6.24 -0.60
C PHE A 68 -3.84 -5.76 -0.44
N VAL A 69 -2.95 -6.64 0.04
CA VAL A 69 -1.52 -6.32 0.25
C VAL A 69 -0.88 -5.90 -1.07
N SER A 70 -1.08 -6.69 -2.14
CA SER A 70 -0.55 -6.37 -3.46
C SER A 70 -1.11 -5.06 -3.99
N ALA A 71 -2.40 -4.80 -3.81
CA ALA A 71 -3.05 -3.58 -4.28
C ALA A 71 -2.44 -2.31 -3.70
N VAL A 72 -2.05 -2.31 -2.41
CA VAL A 72 -1.43 -1.15 -1.76
C VAL A 72 -0.18 -0.68 -2.52
N VAL A 73 0.62 -1.61 -3.03
CA VAL A 73 1.91 -1.32 -3.70
C VAL A 73 1.88 -1.52 -5.22
N PHE A 74 0.77 -1.98 -5.79
CA PHE A 74 0.64 -2.28 -7.22
C PHE A 74 1.09 -1.13 -8.14
N PRO A 75 0.76 0.15 -7.84
CA PRO A 75 1.25 1.24 -8.67
C PRO A 75 2.79 1.36 -8.68
N GLU A 76 3.49 1.06 -7.58
CA GLU A 76 4.96 1.06 -7.60
C GLU A 76 5.52 -0.08 -8.46
N MET A 77 4.91 -1.27 -8.38
CA MET A 77 5.33 -2.42 -9.19
C MET A 77 5.19 -2.14 -10.69
N MET A 78 4.11 -1.43 -11.09
CA MET A 78 3.93 -0.96 -12.47
C MET A 78 5.02 0.02 -12.94
N ARG A 79 5.79 0.62 -12.04
CA ARG A 79 6.87 1.54 -12.42
C ARG A 79 8.26 0.95 -12.28
N TYR A 80 8.38 -0.24 -11.71
CA TYR A 80 9.67 -0.79 -11.35
C TYR A 80 10.54 -1.12 -12.57
N SER A 81 10.01 -1.81 -13.59
CA SER A 81 10.75 -2.16 -14.83
C SER A 81 11.36 -0.97 -15.53
N GLN A 82 10.70 0.19 -15.51
CA GLN A 82 11.17 1.37 -16.23
C GLN A 82 12.48 1.92 -15.65
N PHE A 83 12.81 1.58 -14.40
CA PHE A 83 13.90 2.20 -13.67
C PHE A 83 14.77 1.23 -12.86
N SER A 84 14.48 -0.08 -12.82
CA SER A 84 15.13 -1.04 -11.91
C SER A 84 16.66 -0.98 -11.98
N ASP A 85 17.23 -1.12 -13.18
CA ASP A 85 18.69 -1.20 -13.35
C ASP A 85 19.38 0.14 -13.03
N ALA A 86 18.74 1.24 -13.43
CA ALA A 86 19.25 2.59 -13.15
C ALA A 86 19.14 2.95 -11.66
N ILE A 87 18.09 2.49 -10.97
CA ILE A 87 17.90 2.68 -9.54
C ILE A 87 18.93 1.87 -8.77
N GLU A 88 19.13 0.60 -9.13
CA GLU A 88 20.09 -0.27 -8.47
C GLU A 88 21.53 0.26 -8.62
N ALA A 89 21.93 0.64 -9.83
CA ALA A 89 23.23 1.27 -10.07
C ALA A 89 23.41 2.59 -9.29
N LYS A 90 22.34 3.39 -9.18
CA LYS A 90 22.35 4.64 -8.41
C LYS A 90 22.46 4.38 -6.92
N ILE A 91 21.74 3.40 -6.37
CA ILE A 91 21.87 3.01 -4.96
C ILE A 91 23.31 2.61 -4.69
N ASP A 92 23.88 1.76 -5.53
CA ASP A 92 25.27 1.32 -5.36
C ASP A 92 26.25 2.50 -5.43
N GLN A 93 26.10 3.42 -6.37
CA GLN A 93 26.92 4.64 -6.43
C GLN A 93 26.79 5.48 -5.15
N LEU A 94 25.57 5.65 -4.64
CA LEU A 94 25.31 6.42 -3.44
C LEU A 94 25.87 5.72 -2.18
N LEU A 95 25.86 4.38 -2.16
CA LEU A 95 26.47 3.55 -1.13
C LEU A 95 27.99 3.78 -1.08
N HIS A 96 28.66 3.77 -2.24
CA HIS A 96 30.10 4.02 -2.32
C HIS A 96 30.49 5.45 -1.89
N SER A 97 29.60 6.42 -2.09
CA SER A 97 29.86 7.84 -1.76
C SER A 97 29.41 8.24 -0.35
N PHE A 98 28.91 7.31 0.47
CA PHE A 98 28.37 7.59 1.80
C PHE A 98 27.32 8.73 1.81
N SER A 99 26.56 8.86 0.71
CA SER A 99 25.72 10.03 0.47
C SER A 99 24.45 10.02 1.31
N ARG A 100 24.11 11.17 1.91
CA ARG A 100 22.82 11.37 2.60
C ARG A 100 21.61 11.20 1.68
N GLN A 101 21.80 11.31 0.36
CA GLN A 101 20.72 11.12 -0.62
C GLN A 101 20.19 9.67 -0.65
N LEU A 102 20.97 8.70 -0.15
CA LEU A 102 20.54 7.31 0.02
C LEU A 102 19.18 7.19 0.69
N ASN A 103 18.92 8.03 1.69
CA ASN A 103 17.69 7.97 2.48
C ASN A 103 16.42 8.27 1.66
N THR A 104 16.56 8.90 0.49
CA THR A 104 15.44 9.32 -0.36
C THR A 104 15.23 8.44 -1.60
N CYS A 105 16.16 7.52 -1.87
CA CYS A 105 16.07 6.60 -3.01
C CYS A 105 15.08 5.47 -2.70
N SER A 106 14.20 5.19 -3.66
CA SER A 106 13.33 4.01 -3.64
C SER A 106 14.13 2.76 -3.99
N ILE A 107 13.85 1.65 -3.30
CA ILE A 107 14.60 0.39 -3.39
C ILE A 107 13.63 -0.74 -3.72
N GLY A 108 14.03 -1.65 -4.63
CA GLY A 108 13.31 -2.88 -4.98
C GLY A 108 11.90 -2.69 -5.57
N PRO A 109 11.14 -3.78 -5.77
CA PRO A 109 9.87 -3.78 -6.51
C PRO A 109 8.79 -2.91 -5.90
N MET A 110 8.70 -2.88 -4.56
CA MET A 110 7.73 -2.03 -3.86
C MET A 110 8.19 -0.57 -3.75
N GLN A 111 9.37 -0.21 -4.27
CA GLN A 111 9.93 1.14 -4.29
C GLN A 111 10.00 1.82 -2.91
N MET A 112 10.24 1.04 -1.86
CA MET A 112 10.34 1.54 -0.48
C MET A 112 11.58 2.41 -0.29
N LYS A 113 11.42 3.54 0.39
CA LYS A 113 12.52 4.45 0.73
C LYS A 113 13.07 4.12 2.12
N PRO A 114 14.37 4.31 2.41
CA PRO A 114 14.88 4.16 3.77
C PRO A 114 14.15 5.03 4.80
N VAL A 115 13.71 6.25 4.43
CA VAL A 115 12.87 7.08 5.31
C VAL A 115 11.53 6.42 5.66
N PHE A 116 10.91 5.71 4.72
CA PHE A 116 9.68 4.94 5.00
C PHE A 116 9.96 3.84 6.01
N ALA A 117 11.05 3.08 5.82
CA ALA A 117 11.43 2.04 6.77
C ALA A 117 11.74 2.59 8.17
N VAL A 118 12.41 3.74 8.28
CA VAL A 118 12.64 4.42 9.57
C VAL A 118 11.33 4.81 10.25
N GLU A 119 10.36 5.36 9.51
CA GLU A 119 9.05 5.73 10.05
C GLU A 119 8.28 4.49 10.53
N THR A 120 8.27 3.41 9.74
CA THR A 120 7.64 2.14 10.08
C THR A 120 8.29 1.51 11.32
N GLU A 121 9.62 1.44 11.36
CA GLU A 121 10.37 0.93 12.52
C GLU A 121 10.06 1.70 13.81
N LYS A 122 10.02 3.03 13.75
CA LYS A 122 9.65 3.87 14.90
C LYS A 122 8.22 3.62 15.36
N ALA A 123 7.29 3.46 14.44
CA ALA A 123 5.89 3.18 14.76
C ALA A 123 5.70 1.78 15.37
N ILE A 124 6.44 0.78 14.88
CA ILE A 124 6.50 -0.57 15.48
C ILE A 124 7.02 -0.46 16.91
N HIS A 125 8.15 0.21 17.12
CA HIS A 125 8.77 0.29 18.45
C HIS A 125 7.90 1.03 19.48
N ALA A 126 7.10 1.99 19.04
CA ALA A 126 6.20 2.75 19.90
C ALA A 126 4.94 1.98 20.32
N ASP A 127 4.63 0.84 19.70
CA ASP A 127 3.44 0.03 19.97
C ASP A 127 3.86 -1.41 20.35
N PRO A 128 3.68 -1.84 21.62
CA PRO A 128 4.14 -3.15 22.08
C PRO A 128 3.60 -4.34 21.29
N GLU A 129 2.35 -4.27 20.83
CA GLU A 129 1.73 -5.35 20.04
C GLU A 129 2.36 -5.42 18.65
N LEU A 130 2.65 -4.27 18.03
CA LEU A 130 3.37 -4.24 16.76
C LEU A 130 4.82 -4.70 16.93
N ALA A 131 5.50 -4.30 18.01
CA ALA A 131 6.88 -4.70 18.31
C ALA A 131 7.03 -6.21 18.48
N GLU A 132 6.06 -6.86 19.14
CA GLU A 132 6.01 -8.31 19.27
C GLU A 132 5.79 -8.98 17.91
N ARG A 133 4.74 -8.57 17.19
CA ARG A 133 4.33 -9.15 15.90
C ARG A 133 5.39 -8.99 14.81
N PHE A 134 6.04 -7.84 14.75
CA PHE A 134 7.05 -7.51 13.74
C PHE A 134 8.46 -7.53 14.30
N SER A 135 8.73 -8.40 15.28
CA SER A 135 10.03 -8.54 15.95
C SER A 135 11.20 -8.89 15.02
N LYS A 136 10.93 -9.42 13.82
CA LYS A 136 11.93 -9.63 12.75
C LYS A 136 12.48 -8.33 12.17
N ILE A 137 11.72 -7.23 12.27
CA ILE A 137 12.17 -5.90 11.89
C ILE A 137 13.00 -5.35 13.04
N ASP A 138 14.30 -5.68 13.05
CA ASP A 138 15.23 -5.20 14.07
C ASP A 138 15.41 -3.68 13.98
N PHE A 139 14.85 -2.99 14.98
CA PHE A 139 15.01 -1.57 15.20
C PHE A 139 16.01 -1.33 16.34
N SER A 140 17.27 -1.14 15.98
CA SER A 140 18.35 -0.84 16.93
C SER A 140 18.85 0.61 16.88
N GLY A 141 18.18 1.55 16.20
CA GLY A 141 18.70 2.92 16.16
C GLY A 141 17.89 4.04 15.52
N ASP A 142 18.34 5.25 15.81
CA ASP A 142 17.87 6.57 15.38
C ASP A 142 18.36 7.02 13.98
N ASP A 143 18.80 6.06 13.14
CA ASP A 143 19.42 6.29 11.82
C ASP A 143 20.77 7.06 11.88
N THR A 144 21.48 7.02 13.01
CA THR A 144 22.70 7.81 13.18
C THR A 144 23.95 7.15 12.60
N THR A 145 24.06 5.83 12.62
CA THR A 145 25.27 5.13 12.16
C THR A 145 25.17 4.63 10.71
N TRP A 146 26.32 4.58 10.03
CA TRP A 146 26.41 4.01 8.69
C TRP A 146 25.96 2.54 8.65
N ASN A 147 26.36 1.74 9.64
CA ASN A 147 26.02 0.32 9.69
C ASN A 147 24.51 0.09 9.79
N GLN A 148 23.79 0.90 10.60
CA GLN A 148 22.32 0.81 10.68
C GLN A 148 21.64 1.15 9.35
N ARG A 149 22.15 2.17 8.63
CA ARG A 149 21.67 2.50 7.28
C ARG A 149 21.88 1.34 6.30
N MET A 150 23.05 0.70 6.35
CA MET A 150 23.37 -0.43 5.50
C MET A 150 22.49 -1.65 5.76
N GLU A 151 22.26 -2.01 7.02
CA GLU A 151 21.37 -3.12 7.35
C GLU A 151 19.93 -2.85 6.90
N ARG A 152 19.46 -1.60 7.01
CA ARG A 152 18.14 -1.22 6.48
C ARG A 152 18.07 -1.34 4.97
N ILE A 153 19.08 -0.84 4.24
CA ILE A 153 19.15 -0.97 2.78
C ILE A 153 19.18 -2.45 2.38
N LYS A 154 19.94 -3.28 3.09
CA LYS A 154 20.00 -4.73 2.87
C LYS A 154 18.64 -5.39 3.05
N ARG A 155 17.88 -5.04 4.09
CA ARG A 155 16.48 -5.48 4.25
C ARG A 155 15.61 -5.00 3.09
N LEU A 156 15.68 -3.73 2.72
CA LEU A 156 14.87 -3.17 1.63
C LEU A 156 15.23 -3.71 0.24
N ARG A 157 16.36 -4.40 0.06
CA ARG A 157 16.70 -5.12 -1.18
C ARG A 157 16.04 -6.50 -1.30
N SER A 158 15.51 -7.05 -0.20
CA SER A 158 14.83 -8.35 -0.19
C SER A 158 13.33 -8.19 -0.31
N LEU A 159 12.69 -8.87 -1.27
CA LEU A 159 11.22 -8.84 -1.41
C LEU A 159 10.51 -9.34 -0.16
N ASP A 160 11.04 -10.39 0.48
CA ASP A 160 10.49 -10.96 1.71
C ASP A 160 10.52 -9.94 2.87
N SER A 161 11.62 -9.20 3.01
CA SER A 161 11.68 -8.13 4.01
C SER A 161 10.85 -6.92 3.64
N GLN A 162 10.77 -6.54 2.35
CA GLN A 162 9.82 -5.50 1.91
C GLN A 162 8.39 -5.87 2.30
N LEU A 163 8.00 -7.13 2.13
CA LEU A 163 6.70 -7.63 2.58
C LEU A 163 6.52 -7.45 4.10
N ASP A 164 7.52 -7.73 4.93
CA ASP A 164 7.43 -7.46 6.38
C ASP A 164 7.13 -5.98 6.68
N TYR A 165 7.85 -5.06 6.03
CA TYR A 165 7.61 -3.63 6.18
C TYR A 165 6.22 -3.21 5.69
N LEU A 166 5.74 -3.79 4.59
CA LEU A 166 4.42 -3.50 4.05
C LEU A 166 3.30 -3.97 4.99
N LEU A 167 3.40 -5.18 5.52
CA LEU A 167 2.44 -5.71 6.48
C LEU A 167 2.41 -4.87 7.76
N ALA A 168 3.58 -4.50 8.29
CA ALA A 168 3.67 -3.60 9.44
C ALA A 168 3.03 -2.24 9.13
N PHE A 169 3.32 -1.67 7.97
CA PHE A 169 2.74 -0.41 7.52
C PHE A 169 1.21 -0.47 7.43
N ILE A 170 0.63 -1.55 6.88
CA ILE A 170 -0.82 -1.75 6.81
C ILE A 170 -1.44 -1.75 8.22
N GLU A 171 -0.84 -2.47 9.16
CA GLU A 171 -1.31 -2.51 10.56
C GLU A 171 -1.18 -1.14 11.25
N ILE A 172 -0.09 -0.42 11.01
CA ILE A 172 0.09 0.96 11.49
C ILE A 172 -1.04 1.85 10.94
N CYS A 173 -1.35 1.77 9.64
CA CYS A 173 -2.44 2.54 9.03
C CYS A 173 -3.79 2.20 9.66
N ARG A 174 -4.07 0.90 9.84
CA ARG A 174 -5.30 0.40 10.46
C ARG A 174 -5.50 0.92 11.87
N LYS A 175 -4.46 0.88 12.71
CA LYS A 175 -4.49 1.41 14.07
C LYS A 175 -4.60 2.94 14.07
N LYS A 176 -3.74 3.63 13.32
CA LYS A 176 -3.61 5.09 13.32
C LYS A 176 -4.92 5.80 12.94
N TRP A 177 -5.63 5.27 11.94
CA TRP A 177 -6.87 5.88 11.44
C TRP A 177 -8.12 5.05 11.74
N ASN A 178 -8.02 4.07 12.65
CA ASN A 178 -9.13 3.20 13.07
C ASN A 178 -9.89 2.58 11.88
N LEU A 179 -9.16 1.94 10.98
CA LEU A 179 -9.70 1.41 9.72
C LEU A 179 -10.37 0.04 9.88
N GLY A 180 -10.11 -0.70 10.97
CA GLY A 180 -10.53 -2.11 11.12
C GLY A 180 -12.03 -2.38 11.01
N GLY A 181 -12.88 -1.37 11.28
CA GLY A 181 -14.34 -1.46 11.09
C GLY A 181 -14.87 -0.81 9.82
N LYS A 182 -13.99 -0.34 8.92
CA LYS A 182 -14.36 0.34 7.67
C LYS A 182 -14.41 -0.65 6.51
N PRO A 183 -15.17 -0.36 5.43
CA PRO A 183 -15.16 -1.18 4.22
C PRO A 183 -13.74 -1.35 3.67
N LEU A 184 -13.38 -2.55 3.19
CA LEU A 184 -12.03 -2.86 2.72
C LEU A 184 -11.55 -1.89 1.63
N GLU A 185 -12.40 -1.50 0.68
CA GLU A 185 -12.02 -0.50 -0.32
C GLU A 185 -11.62 0.85 0.29
N TYR A 186 -12.30 1.28 1.36
CA TYR A 186 -11.93 2.51 2.06
C TYR A 186 -10.61 2.33 2.81
N GLN A 187 -10.40 1.18 3.46
CA GLN A 187 -9.11 0.87 4.08
C GLN A 187 -7.97 0.92 3.04
N LEU A 188 -8.19 0.31 1.87
CA LEU A 188 -7.24 0.29 0.76
C LEU A 188 -6.97 1.70 0.23
N LEU A 189 -8.02 2.50 -0.02
CA LEU A 189 -7.90 3.87 -0.50
C LEU A 189 -6.98 4.70 0.40
N ILE A 190 -7.23 4.65 1.72
CA ILE A 190 -6.45 5.41 2.71
C ILE A 190 -5.03 4.86 2.80
N THR A 191 -4.87 3.53 2.88
CA THR A 191 -3.56 2.89 3.04
C THR A 191 -2.67 3.13 1.81
N ALA A 192 -3.19 2.95 0.60
CA ALA A 192 -2.48 3.24 -0.65
C ALA A 192 -2.14 4.73 -0.79
N THR A 193 -3.04 5.62 -0.36
CA THR A 193 -2.74 7.07 -0.35
C THR A 193 -1.63 7.39 0.62
N ALA A 194 -1.66 6.84 1.84
CA ALA A 194 -0.62 7.01 2.84
C ALA A 194 0.71 6.41 2.39
N TYR A 195 0.69 5.31 1.64
CA TYR A 195 1.91 4.73 1.08
C TYR A 195 2.59 5.71 0.12
N ASN A 196 1.82 6.34 -0.77
CA ASN A 196 2.33 7.31 -1.74
C ASN A 196 2.72 8.68 -1.11
N TRP A 197 2.01 9.13 -0.08
CA TRP A 197 2.15 10.50 0.48
C TRP A 197 2.76 10.58 1.89
N GLY A 198 2.99 9.43 2.54
CA GLY A 198 3.48 9.33 3.91
C GLY A 198 2.37 9.32 4.98
N THR A 199 2.72 8.85 6.18
CA THR A 199 1.75 8.66 7.28
C THR A 199 1.51 9.92 8.11
N SER A 200 2.25 11.00 7.91
CA SER A 200 2.14 12.23 8.72
C SER A 200 0.84 13.02 8.48
N ARG A 201 0.06 12.65 7.47
CA ARG A 201 -1.18 13.31 7.06
C ARG A 201 -2.38 12.92 7.91
N SER A 202 -3.35 13.84 8.03
CA SER A 202 -4.66 13.53 8.62
C SER A 202 -5.49 12.63 7.69
N ILE A 203 -6.52 11.98 8.23
CA ILE A 203 -7.42 11.14 7.42
C ILE A 203 -8.13 11.97 6.35
N GLU A 204 -8.55 13.19 6.66
CA GLU A 204 -9.21 14.12 5.74
C GLU A 204 -8.26 14.57 4.63
N GLU A 205 -6.98 14.80 4.96
CA GLU A 205 -5.96 15.09 3.95
C GLU A 205 -5.75 13.89 3.01
N LEU A 206 -5.70 12.66 3.54
CA LEU A 206 -5.56 11.45 2.73
C LEU A 206 -6.77 11.25 1.82
N GLU A 207 -7.99 11.46 2.31
CA GLU A 207 -9.21 11.39 1.47
C GLU A 207 -9.16 12.39 0.30
N ARG A 208 -8.61 13.59 0.52
CA ARG A 208 -8.42 14.58 -0.54
C ARG A 208 -7.31 14.17 -1.51
N LEU A 209 -6.18 13.70 -0.98
CA LEU A 209 -5.00 13.30 -1.75
C LEU A 209 -5.22 12.03 -2.56
N SER A 210 -6.12 11.14 -2.13
CA SER A 210 -6.48 9.92 -2.85
C SER A 210 -7.01 10.20 -4.27
N ARG A 211 -7.52 11.41 -4.49
CA ARG A 211 -8.04 11.90 -5.77
C ARG A 211 -7.05 12.77 -6.53
N THR A 212 -5.84 12.95 -6.04
CA THR A 212 -4.84 13.79 -6.73
C THR A 212 -4.08 12.93 -7.73
N PRO A 213 -4.10 13.27 -9.03
CA PRO A 213 -3.24 12.59 -9.99
C PRO A 213 -1.78 12.83 -9.62
N SER A 214 -1.13 11.80 -9.09
CA SER A 214 0.27 11.82 -8.66
C SER A 214 1.11 10.76 -9.35
N PHE A 215 0.46 9.88 -10.11
CA PHE A 215 1.11 8.79 -10.81
C PHE A 215 1.49 9.21 -12.24
N PRO A 216 2.80 9.19 -12.59
CA PRO A 216 3.29 9.67 -13.86
C PRO A 216 3.05 8.67 -15.00
N LYS A 217 3.12 9.19 -16.23
CA LYS A 217 2.90 8.45 -17.49
C LYS A 217 4.12 7.65 -17.99
N GLY A 218 5.06 7.33 -17.11
CA GLY A 218 6.38 6.85 -17.55
C GLY A 218 7.20 7.94 -18.28
N SER A 219 8.31 7.54 -18.88
CA SER A 219 9.34 8.45 -19.41
C SER A 219 8.82 9.34 -20.55
N GLY A 220 8.65 10.64 -20.28
CA GLY A 220 8.42 11.65 -21.31
C GLY A 220 7.24 12.62 -21.09
N SER A 221 6.43 12.44 -20.05
CA SER A 221 5.31 13.34 -19.74
C SER A 221 5.39 13.90 -18.32
N SER A 222 5.43 15.22 -18.18
CA SER A 222 5.44 15.94 -16.90
C SER A 222 4.06 16.00 -16.21
N LYS A 223 3.01 15.42 -16.81
CA LYS A 223 1.65 15.43 -16.26
C LYS A 223 1.29 14.06 -15.71
N SER A 224 0.94 14.01 -14.43
CA SER A 224 0.33 12.84 -13.80
C SER A 224 -1.13 12.73 -14.24
N HIS A 225 -1.54 11.57 -14.76
CA HIS A 225 -2.90 11.35 -15.27
C HIS A 225 -3.74 10.43 -14.39
N TRP A 226 -3.09 9.67 -13.50
CA TRP A 226 -3.75 8.72 -12.62
C TRP A 226 -3.49 9.09 -11.15
N ALA A 227 -4.50 8.92 -10.29
CA ALA A 227 -4.24 8.90 -8.86
C ALA A 227 -3.79 7.51 -8.43
N TYR A 228 -2.78 7.47 -7.56
CA TYR A 228 -2.20 6.25 -7.03
C TYR A 228 -3.26 5.32 -6.43
N ALA A 229 -4.11 5.88 -5.56
CA ALA A 229 -5.13 5.12 -4.84
C ALA A 229 -6.25 4.60 -5.76
N SER A 230 -6.56 5.31 -6.85
CA SER A 230 -7.50 4.84 -7.88
C SER A 230 -6.97 3.59 -8.58
N LEU A 231 -5.70 3.58 -8.99
CA LEU A 231 -5.06 2.42 -9.62
C LEU A 231 -5.03 1.21 -8.68
N ALA A 232 -4.65 1.42 -7.42
CA ALA A 232 -4.65 0.38 -6.38
C ALA A 232 -6.06 -0.23 -6.19
N THR A 233 -7.08 0.62 -6.09
CA THR A 233 -8.47 0.16 -5.86
C THR A 233 -9.03 -0.57 -7.08
N ASP A 234 -8.76 -0.07 -8.30
CA ASP A 234 -9.17 -0.74 -9.54
C ASP A 234 -8.54 -2.13 -9.67
N PHE A 235 -7.25 -2.27 -9.32
CA PHE A 235 -6.56 -3.56 -9.33
C PHE A 235 -7.21 -4.55 -8.36
N TYR A 236 -7.46 -4.11 -7.12
CA TYR A 236 -8.12 -4.95 -6.11
C TYR A 236 -9.48 -5.44 -6.59
N ARG A 237 -10.31 -4.54 -7.14
CA ARG A 237 -11.62 -4.91 -7.69
C ARG A 237 -11.52 -5.94 -8.82
N GLN A 238 -10.55 -5.80 -9.72
CA GLN A 238 -10.33 -6.76 -10.81
C GLN A 238 -9.95 -8.15 -10.28
N LYS A 239 -9.04 -8.23 -9.30
CA LYS A 239 -8.67 -9.51 -8.65
C LYS A 239 -9.89 -10.16 -7.98
N GLN A 240 -10.68 -9.39 -7.21
CA GLN A 240 -11.89 -9.89 -6.55
C GLN A 240 -12.94 -10.41 -7.55
N MET A 241 -13.08 -9.77 -8.72
CA MET A 241 -13.97 -10.23 -9.79
C MET A 241 -13.50 -11.54 -10.43
N ASN A 242 -12.19 -11.70 -10.64
CA ASN A 242 -11.60 -12.88 -11.28
C ASN A 242 -11.56 -14.10 -10.36
N SER A 243 -11.49 -13.89 -9.04
CA SER A 243 -11.49 -14.97 -8.03
C SER A 243 -12.89 -15.56 -7.76
N GLY A 244 -13.93 -15.12 -8.48
CA GLY A 244 -15.28 -15.69 -8.37
C GLY A 244 -16.05 -15.30 -7.11
N VAL A 245 -15.60 -14.28 -6.37
CA VAL A 245 -16.34 -13.74 -5.22
C VAL A 245 -17.69 -13.20 -5.70
N ARG A 246 -18.77 -13.74 -5.11
CA ARG A 246 -20.17 -13.60 -5.57
C ARG A 246 -20.61 -12.14 -5.58
N ALA A 247 -21.49 -11.80 -6.52
CA ALA A 247 -22.05 -10.46 -6.65
C ALA A 247 -22.83 -10.01 -5.40
N GLU A 248 -23.36 -10.95 -4.61
CA GLU A 248 -24.01 -10.68 -3.32
C GLU A 248 -23.04 -10.27 -2.19
N ASP A 249 -21.76 -10.60 -2.28
CA ASP A 249 -20.71 -10.07 -1.38
C ASP A 249 -20.10 -8.76 -1.92
N ARG A 250 -20.54 -8.33 -3.11
CA ARG A 250 -20.16 -7.04 -3.69
C ARG A 250 -21.04 -5.94 -3.13
N ILE A 251 -20.39 -4.89 -2.65
CA ILE A 251 -21.01 -3.62 -2.29
C ILE A 251 -21.73 -3.07 -3.53
N PRO A 252 -22.96 -2.54 -3.42
CA PRO A 252 -23.69 -2.00 -4.56
C PRO A 252 -22.90 -0.88 -5.23
N VAL A 253 -22.67 -1.05 -6.54
CA VAL A 253 -22.27 0.05 -7.43
C VAL A 253 -23.45 1.01 -7.48
N ILE A 254 -23.32 2.20 -6.89
CA ILE A 254 -24.28 3.29 -7.11
C ILE A 254 -24.10 3.75 -8.55
N THR A 255 -24.79 3.10 -9.47
CA THR A 255 -24.99 3.63 -10.82
C THR A 255 -25.90 4.86 -10.71
N LYS A 256 -25.67 5.85 -11.58
CA LYS A 256 -26.39 7.14 -11.62
C LYS A 256 -27.92 7.02 -11.76
N GLU A 257 -28.46 5.81 -11.94
CA GLU A 257 -29.89 5.57 -12.10
C GLU A 257 -30.67 5.54 -10.77
N MET A 258 -30.00 5.46 -9.62
CA MET A 258 -30.67 5.48 -8.30
C MET A 258 -30.76 6.87 -7.65
N GLN A 259 -30.55 7.95 -8.42
CA GLN A 259 -30.76 9.35 -7.98
C GLN A 259 -32.01 9.99 -8.60
N LYS A 260 -33.06 9.20 -8.86
CA LYS A 260 -34.40 9.73 -9.18
C LYS A 260 -35.39 9.38 -8.09
#